data_AF-A0A1M2YVY8-F1
#
_entry.id   AF-A0A1M2YVY8-F1
#
_cell.length_a   1.000
_cell.length_b   1.000
_cell.length_c   1.000
_cell.angle_alpha   90.00
_cell.angle_beta   90.00
_cell.angle_gamma   90.00
#
_symmetry.space_group_name_H-M   'P 1'
#
loop_
_entity.id
_entity.type
_entity.pdbx_description
1 polymer ?
#
loop_
_entity_poly.entity_id
_entity_poly.type
_entity_poly.pdbx_seq_one_letter_code
_entity_poly.pdbx_strand_id
1 'polypeptide(L)' 'MKKRRKITAADVERFLDKLAEIMSKAGADAHLGVPLWKRLERELERLREEEAIVAAARDRVTRSRDQRAERSA' A
#
# COMPACT_ATOMS: atom_id res chain seq x y z
N MET A 1 11.21 -21.23 -9.19
CA MET A 1 11.21 -20.16 -8.15
C MET A 1 9.78 -19.68 -7.93
N LYS A 2 9.22 -19.76 -6.71
CA LYS A 2 7.91 -19.14 -6.41
C LYS A 2 8.05 -17.62 -6.54
N LYS A 3 7.24 -16.98 -7.40
CA LYS A 3 7.14 -15.50 -7.43
C LYS A 3 6.76 -15.04 -6.03
N ARG A 4 7.64 -14.29 -5.36
CA ARG A 4 7.28 -13.66 -4.09
C ARG A 4 6.11 -12.72 -4.36
N ARG A 5 5.02 -12.87 -3.60
CA ARG A 5 3.89 -11.95 -3.64
C ARG A 5 4.42 -10.55 -3.37
N LYS A 6 4.07 -9.57 -4.22
CA LYS A 6 4.36 -8.17 -3.94
C LYS A 6 3.55 -7.74 -2.72
N ILE A 7 4.20 -7.06 -1.79
CA ILE A 7 3.56 -6.43 -0.64
C ILE A 7 2.73 -5.24 -1.14
N THR A 8 1.48 -5.14 -0.70
CA THR A 8 0.57 -4.02 -1.02
C THR A 8 0.43 -3.06 0.16
N ALA A 9 -0.12 -1.86 -0.08
CA ALA A 9 -0.44 -0.91 1.00
C ALA A 9 -1.30 -1.57 2.09
N ALA A 10 -2.33 -2.33 1.68
CA ALA A 10 -3.20 -3.06 2.59
C ALA A 10 -2.49 -4.15 3.40
N ASP A 11 -1.39 -4.74 2.88
CA ASP A 11 -0.58 -5.66 3.68
C ASP A 11 0.16 -4.92 4.79
N VAL A 12 0.71 -3.73 4.50
CA VAL A 12 1.46 -2.92 5.45
C VAL A 12 0.55 -2.35 6.54
N GLU A 13 -0.68 -1.95 6.21
CA GLU A 13 -1.69 -1.56 7.20
C GLU A 13 -1.94 -2.67 8.22
N ARG A 14 -2.13 -3.91 7.75
CA ARG A 14 -2.31 -5.06 8.67
C ARG A 14 -1.09 -5.33 9.54
N PHE A 15 0.12 -5.04 9.06
CA PHE A 15 1.33 -5.14 9.88
C PHE A 15 1.43 -4.02 10.91
N LEU A 16 1.00 -2.80 10.57
CA LEU A 16 0.87 -1.71 11.53
C LEU A 16 -0.15 -2.06 12.62
N ASP A 17 -1.33 -2.58 12.26
CA ASP A 17 -2.34 -3.02 13.22
C ASP A 17 -1.76 -4.09 14.17
N LYS A 18 -1.03 -5.06 13.60
CA LYS A 18 -0.41 -6.11 14.41
C LYS A 18 0.68 -5.55 15.33
N LEU A 19 1.48 -4.61 14.84
CA LEU A 19 2.52 -3.97 15.64
C LEU A 19 1.92 -3.11 16.76
N ALA A 20 0.83 -2.39 16.50
CA ALA A 20 0.07 -1.67 17.52
C ALA A 20 -0.44 -2.61 18.61
N GLU A 21 -0.99 -3.77 18.24
CA GLU A 21 -1.43 -4.79 19.19
C GLU A 21 -0.26 -5.27 20.08
N ILE A 22 0.92 -5.49 19.49
CA ILE A 22 2.13 -5.91 20.21
C ILE A 22 2.59 -4.79 21.15
N MET A 23 2.69 -3.55 20.66
CA MET A 23 3.11 -2.39 21.45
C MET A 23 2.16 -2.12 22.61
N SER A 24 0.84 -2.29 22.43
CA SER A 24 -0.15 -2.16 23.50
C SER A 24 0.07 -3.15 24.65
N LYS A 25 0.62 -4.34 24.35
CA LYS A 25 0.84 -5.41 25.33
C LYS A 25 2.24 -5.35 25.98
N ALA A 26 3.17 -4.59 25.39
CA ALA A 26 4.57 -4.52 25.81
C ALA A 26 4.82 -3.58 27.00
N GLY A 27 3.85 -2.74 27.40
CA GLY A 27 3.99 -1.83 28.54
C GLY A 27 5.19 -0.88 28.37
N ALA A 28 6.11 -0.87 29.33
CA ALA A 28 7.32 -0.03 29.28
C ALA A 28 8.21 -0.30 28.04
N ASP A 29 8.16 -1.52 27.50
CA ASP A 29 8.96 -1.94 26.35
C ASP A 29 8.34 -1.55 25.00
N ALA A 30 7.15 -0.94 24.99
CA ALA A 30 6.48 -0.51 23.75
C ALA A 30 7.36 0.39 22.88
N HIS A 31 8.26 1.17 23.49
CA HIS A 31 9.20 2.05 22.80
C HIS A 31 10.10 1.31 21.80
N LEU A 32 10.37 0.01 22.01
CA LEU A 32 11.17 -0.83 21.10
C LEU A 32 10.49 -1.03 19.74
N GLY A 33 9.16 -0.90 19.67
CA GLY A 33 8.40 -1.00 18.42
C GLY A 33 8.47 0.27 17.55
N VAL A 34 8.82 1.42 18.13
CA VAL A 34 8.77 2.73 17.46
C VAL A 34 9.61 2.78 16.18
N PRO A 35 10.85 2.24 16.12
CA PRO A 35 11.63 2.26 14.88
C PRO A 35 10.97 1.46 13.75
N LEU A 36 10.32 0.33 14.08
CA LEU A 36 9.60 -0.48 13.11
C LEU A 36 8.32 0.22 12.63
N TRP A 37 7.59 0.84 13.56
CA TRP A 37 6.40 1.62 13.26
C TRP A 37 6.69 2.70 12.22
N LYS A 38 7.69 3.55 12.49
CA LYS A 38 8.09 4.64 11.58
C LYS A 38 8.49 4.12 10.20
N ARG A 39 9.13 2.95 10.13
CA ARG A 39 9.51 2.34 8.86
C ARG A 39 8.28 1.86 8.08
N LEU A 40 7.32 1.25 8.75
CA LEU A 40 6.08 0.77 8.12
C LEU A 40 5.20 1.93 7.65
N GLU A 41 5.11 3.02 8.40
CA GLU A 41 4.37 4.22 7.95
C GLU A 41 4.94 4.81 6.65
N ARG A 42 6.27 4.95 6.56
CA ARG A 42 6.94 5.42 5.34
C ARG A 42 6.69 4.50 4.15
N GLU A 43 6.73 3.19 4.40
CA GLU A 43 6.48 2.19 3.36
C GLU A 43 5.01 2.19 2.91
N LEU A 44 4.07 2.41 3.85
CA LEU A 44 2.66 2.55 3.55
C LEU A 44 2.39 3.75 2.65
N GLU A 45 2.97 4.91 2.97
CA GLU A 45 2.87 6.11 2.15
C GLU A 45 3.39 5.87 0.73
N ARG A 46 4.61 5.30 0.61
CA ARG A 46 5.22 4.95 -0.68
C ARG A 46 4.33 4.02 -1.51
N LEU A 47 3.79 2.96 -0.91
CA LEU A 47 2.95 1.99 -1.61
C LEU A 47 1.60 2.59 -2.02
N ARG A 48 0.98 3.42 -1.19
CA ARG A 48 -0.27 4.11 -1.54
C ARG A 48 -0.06 5.05 -2.73
N GLU A 49 1.05 5.78 -2.76
CA GLU A 49 1.41 6.64 -3.89
C GLU A 49 1.59 5.82 -5.17
N GLU A 50 2.39 4.76 -5.12
CA GLU A 50 2.61 3.87 -6.27
C GLU A 50 1.31 3.24 -6.79
N GLU A 51 0.48 2.73 -5.88
CA GLU A 51 -0.81 2.13 -6.22
C GLU A 51 -1.76 3.17 -6.85
N ALA A 52 -1.80 4.40 -6.33
CA ALA A 52 -2.59 5.50 -6.90
C ALA A 52 -2.11 5.89 -8.30
N ILE A 53 -0.79 5.97 -8.53
CA ILE A 53 -0.21 6.25 -9.85
C ILE A 53 -0.60 5.17 -10.85
N VAL A 54 -0.47 3.90 -10.47
CA VAL A 54 -0.83 2.78 -11.34
C VAL A 54 -2.33 2.76 -11.63
N ALA A 55 -3.18 3.05 -10.65
CA ALA A 55 -4.63 3.17 -10.85
C ALA A 55 -4.96 4.30 -11.85
N ALA A 56 -4.41 5.50 -11.64
CA ALA A 56 -4.62 6.64 -12.53
C ALA A 56 -4.14 6.37 -13.96
N ALA A 57 -3.01 5.66 -14.12
CA ALA A 57 -2.51 5.25 -15.43
C ALA A 57 -3.48 4.28 -16.13
N ARG A 58 -4.05 3.32 -15.39
CA ARG A 58 -5.06 2.40 -15.93
C ARG A 58 -6.32 3.14 -16.36
N ASP A 59 -6.82 4.04 -15.53
CA ASP A 59 -8.03 4.83 -15.83
C ASP A 59 -7.83 5.72 -17.07
N ARG A 60 -6.62 6.26 -17.27
CA ARG A 60 -6.29 7.01 -18.49
C ARG A 60 -6.34 6.12 -19.73
N VAL A 61 -5.85 4.87 -19.64
CA VAL A 61 -5.90 3.92 -20.76
C VAL A 61 -7.34 3.54 -21.08
N THR A 62 -8.17 3.25 -20.06
CA THR A 62 -9.59 2.93 -20.24
C THR A 62 -10.33 4.07 -20.95
N ARG A 63 -10.23 5.30 -20.42
CA ARG A 63 -10.87 6.48 -21.05
C ARG A 63 -10.43 6.72 -22.49
N SER A 64 -9.15 6.50 -22.80
CA SER A 64 -8.63 6.64 -24.17
C SER A 64 -9.24 5.60 -25.12
N ARG A 65 -9.46 4.37 -24.64
CA ARG A 65 -10.10 3.31 -25.42
C ARG A 65 -11.58 3.60 -25.67
N ASP A 66 -12.29 4.05 -24.65
CA ASP A 66 -13.72 4.38 -24.76
C ASP A 66 -13.95 5.52 -25.76
N GLN A 67 -13.16 6.59 -25.69
CA GLN A 67 -13.20 7.70 -26.65
C GLN A 67 -12.89 7.26 -28.09
N ARG A 68 -12.01 6.26 -28.28
CA ARG A 68 -11.72 5.72 -29.60
C ARG A 68 -12.88 4.89 -30.15
N ALA A 69 -13.54 4.11 -29.28
CA ALA A 69 -14.70 3.32 -29.65
C ALA A 69 -15.88 4.22 -30.05
N GLU A 70 -16.15 5.30 -29.30
CA GLU A 70 -17.18 6.28 -29.62
C GLU A 70 -16.95 7.03 -30.94
N ARG A 71 -15.68 7.24 -31.33
CA ARG A 71 -15.32 7.89 -32.61
C ARG A 71 -15.35 6.98 -33.82
N SER A 72 -15.46 5.67 -33.62
CA SER A 72 -15.42 4.65 -34.67
C SER A 72 -16.78 3.97 -34.89
N ALA A 73 -17.82 4.41 -34.17
CA ALA A 73 -19.22 3.97 -34.29
C ALA A 73 -20.05 5.07 -34.97
#